data_AF-A0A534STL3-F1
#
_entry.id   AF-A0A534STL3-F1
#
_cell.length_a   1.000
_cell.length_b   1.000
_cell.length_c   1.000
_cell.angle_alpha   90.00
_cell.angle_beta   90.00
_cell.angle_gamma   90.00
#
_symmetry.space_group_name_H-M   'P 1'
#
loop_
_entity.id
_entity.type
_entity.pdbx_description
1 polymer ?
#
loop_
_entity_poly.entity_id
_entity_poly.type
_entity_poly.pdbx_seq_one_letter_code
_entity_poly.pdbx_strand_id
1 'polypeptide(L)'
;MSLFLFRKCSTIESASLIRRHSHPFPARIHLTSQIVLPIQAEILFATANKRSIMKLLTEVFPMSKRNIIIGAGVVVLAIGWYAFRPELLFVNKTVNEEFPGGAAMASIEKGPMAVTKGNFKGLAHETKGLASIYQLADGKRTLRLTEFETSNGPDVHVYLTAAEVEKGSEAIREAGFIDLGSMKGNKGDQNYDIPADADLNKYKNVTIWCARFGVNFGQAALEAPVSIPVKVAEGNFRGVAHETKGMAAIYKLADGKNVLRFSAFETSNGPDVHIYLVAANDAKDDDTVKKAGFIDLGSIKGNIGDQNYDLPAGVDLSKYRAVTVWCKRFGVNFATAALASAKS
;
A
#
# COMPACT_ATOMS: atom_id res chain seq x y z
N MET A 1 16.90 0.40 56.20
CA MET A 1 18.12 0.68 55.44
C MET A 1 17.72 1.34 54.12
N SER A 2 18.19 2.57 53.90
CA SER A 2 18.15 3.48 52.73
C SER A 2 16.85 3.64 51.91
N LEU A 3 16.14 4.78 51.98
CA LEU A 3 16.40 6.12 51.36
C LEU A 3 16.42 6.14 49.83
N PHE A 4 15.36 6.70 49.23
CA PHE A 4 15.42 7.42 47.95
C PHE A 4 15.02 8.88 48.20
N LEU A 5 15.94 9.79 47.89
CA LEU A 5 15.83 11.24 48.05
C LEU A 5 15.03 11.86 46.88
N PHE A 6 14.05 12.69 47.21
CA PHE A 6 13.49 13.72 46.33
C PHE A 6 13.76 15.10 46.94
N ARG A 7 14.48 15.94 46.20
CA ARG A 7 14.70 17.39 46.42
C ARG A 7 15.16 17.95 45.06
N LYS A 8 14.90 19.18 44.64
CA LYS A 8 13.96 20.25 45.00
C LYS A 8 14.05 21.25 43.82
N CYS A 9 13.00 22.05 43.66
CA CYS A 9 12.87 23.23 42.81
C CYS A 9 13.98 24.28 43.02
N SER A 10 14.34 25.04 41.98
CA SER A 10 14.66 26.48 42.08
C SER A 10 14.64 27.19 40.72
N THR A 11 13.75 28.16 40.64
CA THR A 11 13.70 29.36 39.78
C THR A 11 14.94 30.24 39.95
N ILE A 12 15.44 30.86 38.86
CA ILE A 12 16.16 32.14 38.91
C ILE A 12 15.69 33.05 37.78
N GLU A 13 15.27 34.22 38.21
CA GLU A 13 14.85 35.45 37.54
C GLU A 13 16.11 36.28 37.18
N SER A 14 16.11 37.05 36.08
CA SER A 14 16.85 38.32 35.98
C SER A 14 16.46 39.10 34.73
N ALA A 15 16.06 40.35 34.95
CA ALA A 15 15.72 41.38 33.98
C ALA A 15 16.85 42.43 33.85
N SER A 16 17.01 43.05 32.67
CA SER A 16 17.30 44.48 32.45
C SER A 16 17.37 44.74 30.94
N LEU A 17 16.58 45.62 30.30
CA LEU A 17 16.44 47.09 30.28
C LEU A 17 17.46 47.87 29.42
N ILE A 18 16.92 48.70 28.51
CA ILE A 18 17.45 49.98 27.95
C ILE A 18 18.40 49.81 26.72
N ARG A 19 18.31 50.51 25.57
CA ARG A 19 18.04 51.94 25.28
C ARG A 19 17.65 52.18 23.80
N ARG A 20 16.88 53.24 23.55
CA ARG A 20 16.54 53.86 22.25
C ARG A 20 17.73 54.62 21.64
N HIS A 21 17.74 54.81 20.32
CA HIS A 21 18.15 56.09 19.69
C HIS A 21 17.60 56.24 18.27
N SER A 22 17.35 57.48 17.89
CA SER A 22 16.54 57.96 16.76
C SER A 22 17.27 59.06 15.97
N HIS A 23 17.09 59.05 14.62
CA HIS A 23 17.27 60.12 13.59
C HIS A 23 18.69 60.64 13.26
N PRO A 24 18.99 61.32 12.11
CA PRO A 24 18.12 61.89 11.03
C PRO A 24 18.58 61.69 9.54
N PHE A 25 17.75 62.20 8.59
CA PHE A 25 18.00 62.54 7.16
C PHE A 25 19.10 63.65 6.98
N PRO A 26 19.52 64.15 5.76
CA PRO A 26 18.99 64.01 4.38
C PRO A 26 20.05 63.86 3.23
N ALA A 27 19.61 63.60 1.98
CA ALA A 27 20.03 64.36 0.79
C ALA A 27 19.30 63.90 -0.49
N ARG A 28 19.03 64.88 -1.35
CA ARG A 28 18.13 64.92 -2.51
C ARG A 28 18.98 65.03 -3.78
N ILE A 29 18.75 64.22 -4.81
CA ILE A 29 19.12 64.56 -6.20
C ILE A 29 17.93 64.22 -7.10
N HIS A 30 17.34 65.26 -7.68
CA HIS A 30 16.45 65.20 -8.82
C HIS A 30 17.24 64.87 -10.08
N LEU A 31 16.75 63.95 -10.91
CA LEU A 31 16.82 64.16 -12.36
C LEU A 31 15.53 63.67 -13.01
N THR A 32 14.81 64.66 -13.52
CA THR A 32 13.66 64.59 -14.41
C THR A 32 14.06 63.98 -15.74
N SER A 33 13.30 63.00 -16.23
CA SER A 33 13.07 62.86 -17.67
C SER A 33 11.71 62.22 -17.91
N GLN A 34 10.78 63.08 -18.32
CA GLN A 34 9.49 62.72 -18.87
C GLN A 34 9.73 61.96 -20.18
N ILE A 35 9.36 60.69 -20.25
CA ILE A 35 9.10 60.04 -21.53
C ILE A 35 7.59 60.07 -21.72
N VAL A 36 7.18 61.05 -22.53
CA VAL A 36 5.83 61.25 -23.03
C VAL A 36 5.44 60.03 -23.87
N LEU A 37 4.45 59.29 -23.41
CA LEU A 37 3.66 58.37 -24.23
C LEU A 37 2.89 59.20 -25.27
N PRO A 38 3.01 58.94 -26.59
CA PRO A 38 1.98 59.40 -27.50
C PRO A 38 0.80 58.42 -27.43
N ILE A 39 -0.17 58.80 -26.61
CA ILE A 39 -1.58 58.46 -26.82
C ILE A 39 -2.00 59.21 -28.10
N GLN A 40 -1.98 58.53 -29.25
CA GLN A 40 -2.84 58.82 -30.41
C GLN A 40 -2.85 57.61 -31.35
N ALA A 41 -3.82 56.72 -31.17
CA ALA A 41 -4.46 55.96 -32.23
C ALA A 41 -5.74 55.32 -31.66
N GLU A 42 -6.70 56.17 -31.30
CA GLU A 42 -8.09 55.73 -31.22
C GLU A 42 -8.55 55.28 -32.61
N ILE A 43 -9.12 54.08 -32.66
CA ILE A 43 -10.33 53.76 -33.42
C ILE A 43 -10.26 54.02 -34.94
N LEU A 44 -9.72 53.03 -35.66
CA LEU A 44 -10.17 52.73 -37.03
C LEU A 44 -10.22 51.22 -37.31
N PHE A 45 -10.75 50.44 -36.36
CA PHE A 45 -11.06 49.02 -36.57
C PHE A 45 -12.58 48.78 -36.59
N ALA A 46 -13.29 49.55 -37.40
CA ALA A 46 -14.70 49.32 -37.69
C ALA A 46 -14.97 49.72 -39.14
N THR A 47 -14.61 48.81 -40.08
CA THR A 47 -14.97 48.73 -41.53
C THR A 47 -13.84 48.17 -42.40
N ALA A 48 -12.70 47.76 -41.82
CA ALA A 48 -11.67 47.08 -42.61
C ALA A 48 -12.10 45.64 -42.93
N ASN A 49 -12.54 45.42 -44.17
CA ASN A 49 -12.77 44.10 -44.75
C ASN A 49 -11.55 43.20 -44.47
N LYS A 50 -11.76 41.93 -44.11
CA LYS A 50 -10.70 40.94 -43.84
C LYS A 50 -9.62 40.90 -44.93
N ARG A 51 -10.00 41.22 -46.18
CA ARG A 51 -9.06 41.40 -47.32
C ARG A 51 -8.12 42.61 -47.18
N SER A 52 -8.58 43.73 -46.63
CA SER A 52 -7.78 44.96 -46.47
C SER A 52 -6.73 44.84 -45.36
N ILE A 53 -7.08 44.18 -44.25
CA ILE A 53 -6.14 43.90 -43.15
C ILE A 53 -5.07 42.90 -43.61
N MET A 54 -5.46 41.87 -44.36
CA MET A 54 -4.51 40.90 -44.93
C MET A 54 -3.55 41.56 -45.93
N LYS A 55 -4.04 42.52 -46.74
CA LYS A 55 -3.24 43.30 -47.69
C LYS A 55 -2.23 44.23 -46.98
N LEU A 56 -2.67 44.93 -45.93
CA LEU A 56 -1.79 45.80 -45.15
C LEU A 56 -0.68 45.01 -44.44
N LEU A 57 -1.01 43.83 -43.90
CA LEU A 57 -0.05 42.94 -43.26
C LEU A 57 0.97 42.34 -44.26
N THR A 58 0.57 42.13 -45.53
CA THR A 58 1.49 41.65 -46.57
C THR A 58 2.38 42.73 -47.16
N GLU A 59 1.94 44.00 -47.16
CA GLU A 59 2.76 45.12 -47.65
C GLU A 59 3.76 45.64 -46.61
N VAL A 60 3.42 45.61 -45.31
CA VAL A 60 4.33 46.08 -44.24
C VAL A 60 5.38 45.02 -43.86
N PHE A 61 5.08 43.73 -44.07
CA PHE A 61 6.01 42.63 -43.89
C PHE A 61 5.94 41.67 -45.09
N PRO A 62 6.76 41.88 -46.14
CA PRO A 62 6.85 40.94 -47.25
C PRO A 62 7.49 39.64 -46.74
N MET A 63 6.66 38.74 -46.22
CA MET A 63 7.10 37.40 -45.85
C MET A 63 7.33 36.61 -47.13
N SER A 64 8.60 36.43 -47.49
CA SER A 64 8.95 35.52 -48.57
C SER A 64 8.36 34.13 -48.27
N LYS A 65 7.96 33.38 -49.31
CA LYS A 65 7.45 31.99 -49.16
C LYS A 65 8.37 31.14 -48.26
N ARG A 66 9.68 31.41 -48.29
CA ARG A 66 10.69 30.82 -47.42
C ARG A 66 10.39 31.05 -45.92
N ASN A 67 10.02 32.26 -45.52
CA ASN A 67 9.73 32.58 -44.12
C ASN A 67 8.43 31.90 -43.64
N ILE A 68 7.44 31.75 -44.53
CA ILE A 68 6.19 31.02 -44.23
C ILE A 68 6.49 29.52 -44.04
N ILE A 69 7.32 28.93 -44.93
CA ILE A 69 7.74 27.53 -44.82
C ILE A 69 8.56 27.30 -43.54
N ILE A 70 9.49 28.21 -43.22
CA ILE A 70 10.26 28.13 -41.97
C ILE A 70 9.33 28.25 -40.76
N GLY A 71 8.42 29.22 -40.75
CA GLY A 71 7.45 29.39 -39.66
C GLY A 71 6.56 28.16 -39.48
N ALA A 72 6.03 27.60 -40.56
CA ALA A 72 5.27 26.35 -40.52
C ALA A 72 6.13 25.18 -40.03
N GLY A 73 7.37 25.07 -40.48
CA GLY A 73 8.32 24.05 -40.03
C GLY A 73 8.61 24.13 -38.53
N VAL A 74 8.81 25.34 -38.00
CA VAL A 74 9.01 25.56 -36.55
C VAL A 74 7.77 25.15 -35.76
N VAL A 75 6.57 25.49 -36.23
CA VAL A 75 5.32 25.08 -35.57
C VAL A 75 5.16 23.55 -35.58
N VAL A 76 5.42 22.89 -36.70
CA VAL A 76 5.37 21.42 -36.79
C VAL A 76 6.40 20.78 -35.86
N LEU A 77 7.63 21.30 -35.79
CA LEU A 77 8.65 20.83 -34.86
C LEU A 77 8.26 21.05 -33.40
N ALA A 78 7.66 22.19 -33.05
CA ALA A 78 7.18 22.46 -31.70
C ALA A 78 6.06 21.49 -31.29
N ILE A 79 5.11 21.23 -32.20
CA ILE A 79 4.05 20.23 -31.99
C ILE A 79 4.66 18.83 -31.84
N GLY A 80 5.61 18.47 -32.71
CA GLY A 80 6.32 17.19 -32.64
C GLY A 80 7.05 17.01 -31.31
N TRP A 81 7.77 18.04 -30.85
CA TRP A 81 8.46 18.02 -29.57
C TRP A 81 7.47 17.86 -28.40
N TYR A 82 6.39 18.63 -28.38
CA TYR A 82 5.35 18.53 -27.35
C TYR A 82 4.69 17.15 -27.34
N ALA A 83 4.43 16.57 -28.51
CA ALA A 83 3.80 15.27 -28.62
C ALA A 83 4.74 14.12 -28.23
N PHE A 84 6.01 14.13 -28.65
CA PHE A 84 6.94 13.03 -28.39
C PHE A 84 7.69 13.14 -27.06
N ARG A 85 7.82 14.35 -26.50
CA ARG A 85 8.50 14.62 -25.22
C ARG A 85 9.91 13.99 -25.13
N PRO A 86 10.79 14.20 -26.13
CA PRO A 86 12.10 13.54 -26.18
C PRO A 86 13.00 13.91 -24.99
N GLU A 87 12.73 15.02 -24.29
CA GLU A 87 13.46 15.41 -23.08
C GLU A 87 13.28 14.44 -21.91
N LEU A 88 12.19 13.67 -21.86
CA LEU A 88 11.94 12.70 -20.78
C LEU A 88 12.98 11.56 -20.76
N LEU A 89 13.68 11.33 -21.88
CA LEU A 89 14.78 10.38 -21.94
C LEU A 89 15.95 10.77 -21.03
N PHE A 90 16.06 12.04 -20.65
CA PHE A 90 17.19 12.57 -19.87
C PHE A 90 16.79 13.07 -18.47
N VAL A 91 15.49 13.17 -18.16
CA VAL A 91 15.00 13.78 -16.91
C VAL A 91 14.54 12.72 -15.92
N ASN A 92 15.27 12.53 -14.82
CA ASN A 92 14.83 11.62 -13.76
C ASN A 92 13.83 12.29 -12.81
N LYS A 93 12.77 11.55 -12.45
CA LYS A 93 11.82 11.90 -11.40
C LYS A 93 11.92 10.88 -10.28
N THR A 94 12.51 11.29 -9.16
CA THR A 94 12.60 10.48 -7.94
C THR A 94 11.36 10.69 -7.08
N VAL A 95 10.79 9.59 -6.61
CA VAL A 95 9.70 9.54 -5.62
C VAL A 95 10.21 8.76 -4.42
N ASN A 96 9.85 9.18 -3.21
CA ASN A 96 10.14 8.43 -2.00
C ASN A 96 8.91 8.52 -1.10
N GLU A 97 7.97 7.62 -1.33
CA GLU A 97 6.78 7.50 -0.49
C GLU A 97 7.07 6.66 0.74
N GLU A 98 6.62 7.16 1.89
CA GLU A 98 6.63 6.38 3.13
C GLU A 98 5.80 5.09 2.97
N PHE A 99 6.05 4.14 3.86
CA PHE A 99 5.27 2.91 3.88
C PHE A 99 3.77 3.25 4.12
N PRO A 100 2.81 2.59 3.44
CA PRO A 100 1.39 2.83 3.65
C PRO A 100 0.97 2.62 5.11
N GLY A 101 0.54 3.68 5.78
CA GLY A 101 0.25 3.68 7.23
C GLY A 101 1.33 4.31 8.13
N GLY A 102 2.42 4.82 7.56
CA GLY A 102 3.47 5.55 8.26
C GLY A 102 4.42 4.67 9.08
N ALA A 103 5.47 5.29 9.65
CA ALA A 103 6.52 4.59 10.40
C ALA A 103 6.00 3.77 11.61
N ALA A 104 4.88 4.19 12.19
CA ALA A 104 4.22 3.48 13.29
C ALA A 104 3.61 2.13 12.87
N MET A 105 3.21 1.96 11.59
CA MET A 105 2.65 0.68 11.12
C MET A 105 3.72 -0.37 10.81
N ALA A 106 4.95 0.05 10.47
CA ALA A 106 6.06 -0.88 10.19
C ALA A 106 6.58 -1.64 11.44
N SER A 107 6.18 -1.21 12.65
CA SER A 107 6.71 -1.68 13.93
C SER A 107 5.68 -2.40 14.82
N ILE A 108 4.48 -2.67 14.31
CA ILE A 108 3.41 -3.35 15.07
C ILE A 108 3.50 -4.87 14.86
N GLU A 109 3.29 -5.69 15.90
CA GLU A 109 3.15 -7.16 15.79
C GLU A 109 1.98 -7.62 14.90
N LYS A 110 1.03 -6.72 14.61
CA LYS A 110 -0.07 -6.82 13.63
C LYS A 110 0.18 -5.94 12.38
N GLY A 111 1.43 -5.59 12.13
CA GLY A 111 1.83 -4.69 11.06
C GLY A 111 1.49 -5.22 9.66
N PRO A 112 1.66 -4.38 8.62
CA PRO A 112 1.49 -4.74 7.23
C PRO A 112 2.15 -6.08 6.93
N MET A 113 1.34 -7.10 6.66
CA MET A 113 1.88 -8.42 6.36
C MET A 113 2.26 -8.44 4.88
N ALA A 114 3.53 -8.71 4.60
CA ALA A 114 3.98 -8.97 3.23
C ALA A 114 3.24 -10.22 2.72
N VAL A 115 2.42 -10.05 1.70
CA VAL A 115 1.61 -11.09 1.06
C VAL A 115 2.45 -11.83 0.03
N THR A 116 3.17 -11.09 -0.79
CA THR A 116 4.08 -11.63 -1.79
C THR A 116 5.08 -10.57 -2.19
N LYS A 117 6.19 -10.99 -2.79
CA LYS A 117 7.21 -10.10 -3.35
C LYS A 117 7.89 -10.73 -4.55
N GLY A 118 8.57 -9.91 -5.33
CA GLY A 118 9.34 -10.31 -6.49
C GLY A 118 10.31 -9.21 -6.92
N ASN A 119 11.50 -9.60 -7.37
CA ASN A 119 12.46 -8.64 -7.92
C ASN A 119 12.10 -8.33 -9.37
N PHE A 120 12.25 -7.06 -9.77
CA PHE A 120 12.13 -6.69 -11.17
C PHE A 120 13.29 -7.25 -11.99
N LYS A 121 12.95 -7.74 -13.17
CA LYS A 121 13.86 -8.01 -14.27
C LYS A 121 13.59 -7.01 -15.39
N GLY A 122 14.65 -6.34 -15.86
CA GLY A 122 14.60 -5.47 -17.03
C GLY A 122 14.30 -6.25 -18.30
N LEU A 123 13.49 -5.65 -19.19
CA LEU A 123 13.12 -6.22 -20.49
C LEU A 123 13.49 -5.24 -21.60
N ALA A 124 12.54 -4.46 -22.11
CA ALA A 124 12.85 -3.44 -23.12
C ALA A 124 13.72 -2.31 -22.58
N HIS A 125 13.70 -2.09 -21.27
CA HIS A 125 14.51 -1.11 -20.58
C HIS A 125 15.15 -1.74 -19.33
N GLU A 126 16.30 -1.21 -18.91
CA GLU A 126 16.84 -1.56 -17.60
C GLU A 126 15.80 -1.19 -16.53
N THR A 127 15.43 -2.18 -15.71
CA THR A 127 14.44 -2.02 -14.64
C THR A 127 14.87 -2.90 -13.47
N LYS A 128 14.95 -2.32 -12.28
CA LYS A 128 15.37 -2.99 -11.05
C LYS A 128 14.58 -2.50 -9.84
N GLY A 129 14.80 -3.16 -8.72
CA GLY A 129 14.09 -2.94 -7.46
C GLY A 129 13.18 -4.11 -7.10
N LEU A 130 12.43 -3.96 -6.02
CA LEU A 130 11.55 -4.98 -5.46
C LEU A 130 10.09 -4.54 -5.55
N ALA A 131 9.22 -5.41 -6.05
CA ALA A 131 7.78 -5.28 -5.93
C ALA A 131 7.31 -6.12 -4.73
N SER A 132 6.57 -5.53 -3.79
CA SER A 132 6.00 -6.23 -2.64
C SER A 132 4.53 -5.85 -2.46
N ILE A 133 3.66 -6.83 -2.30
CA ILE A 133 2.25 -6.61 -1.96
C ILE A 133 2.09 -6.78 -0.46
N TYR A 134 1.46 -5.79 0.17
CA TYR A 134 1.15 -5.79 1.60
C TYR A 134 -0.35 -5.79 1.84
N GLN A 135 -0.76 -6.53 2.87
CA GLN A 135 -2.09 -6.45 3.45
C GLN A 135 -2.03 -5.49 4.64
N LEU A 136 -2.75 -4.39 4.56
CA LEU A 136 -2.85 -3.39 5.63
C LEU A 136 -3.84 -3.85 6.70
N ALA A 137 -3.76 -3.22 7.88
CA ALA A 137 -4.59 -3.55 9.03
C ALA A 137 -6.10 -3.33 8.79
N ASP A 138 -6.47 -2.47 7.84
CA ASP A 138 -7.85 -2.20 7.45
C ASP A 138 -8.39 -3.18 6.39
N GLY A 139 -7.62 -4.19 5.99
CA GLY A 139 -8.01 -5.15 4.96
C GLY A 139 -7.76 -4.67 3.53
N LYS A 140 -7.18 -3.48 3.31
CA LYS A 140 -6.73 -3.06 1.98
C LYS A 140 -5.39 -3.68 1.60
N ARG A 141 -5.19 -3.82 0.29
CA ARG A 141 -3.92 -4.29 -0.28
C ARG A 141 -3.22 -3.16 -1.02
N THR A 142 -1.91 -3.09 -0.85
CA THR A 142 -1.08 -2.09 -1.52
C THR A 142 0.12 -2.78 -2.14
N LEU A 143 0.39 -2.47 -3.41
CA LEU A 143 1.66 -2.77 -4.05
C LEU A 143 2.65 -1.66 -3.69
N ARG A 144 3.80 -2.03 -3.13
CA ARG A 144 4.92 -1.13 -2.91
C ARG A 144 6.08 -1.54 -3.79
N LEU A 145 6.65 -0.56 -4.50
CA LEU A 145 7.92 -0.70 -5.20
C LEU A 145 9.00 -0.08 -4.31
N THR A 146 10.08 -0.79 -4.02
CA THR A 146 11.21 -0.30 -3.22
C THR A 146 12.52 -0.39 -3.99
N GLU A 147 13.40 0.59 -3.76
CA GLU A 147 14.67 0.72 -4.49
C GLU A 147 14.47 0.68 -6.02
N PHE A 148 13.31 1.15 -6.46
CA PHE A 148 12.87 1.03 -7.84
C PHE A 148 13.64 1.98 -8.73
N GLU A 149 14.05 1.51 -9.91
CA GLU A 149 14.67 2.34 -10.93
C GLU A 149 14.37 1.77 -12.31
N THR A 150 13.96 2.64 -13.24
CA THR A 150 13.71 2.33 -14.64
C THR A 150 13.88 3.56 -15.54
N SER A 151 13.70 3.39 -16.85
CA SER A 151 13.64 4.49 -17.82
C SER A 151 12.31 5.23 -17.77
N ASN A 152 12.28 6.51 -18.14
CA ASN A 152 11.01 7.21 -18.34
C ASN A 152 10.33 6.80 -19.64
N GLY A 153 9.03 7.07 -19.71
CA GLY A 153 8.27 7.02 -20.94
C GLY A 153 7.13 8.04 -20.92
N PRO A 154 6.52 8.30 -22.08
CA PRO A 154 5.47 9.30 -22.22
C PRO A 154 4.14 8.91 -21.57
N ASP A 155 3.91 7.61 -21.30
CA ASP A 155 2.66 7.09 -20.74
C ASP A 155 2.91 5.73 -20.04
N VAL A 156 3.64 5.77 -18.93
CA VAL A 156 4.06 4.56 -18.20
C VAL A 156 3.15 4.30 -17.02
N HIS A 157 2.73 3.06 -16.84
CA HIS A 157 1.81 2.59 -15.80
C HIS A 157 2.35 1.35 -15.09
N VAL A 158 1.80 1.08 -13.91
CA VAL A 158 2.10 -0.12 -13.11
C VAL A 158 0.92 -1.08 -13.15
N TYR A 159 1.12 -2.26 -13.72
CA TYR A 159 0.07 -3.26 -13.91
C TYR A 159 0.30 -4.50 -13.06
N LEU A 160 -0.79 -5.11 -12.56
CA LEU A 160 -0.80 -6.53 -12.19
C LEU A 160 -1.22 -7.34 -13.42
N THR A 161 -0.45 -8.34 -13.80
CA THR A 161 -0.68 -9.12 -15.03
C THR A 161 -0.59 -10.63 -14.79
N ALA A 162 -1.40 -11.37 -15.56
CA ALA A 162 -1.33 -12.83 -15.63
C ALA A 162 -0.27 -13.32 -16.65
N ALA A 163 0.29 -12.43 -17.46
CA ALA A 163 1.31 -12.78 -18.45
C ALA A 163 2.58 -13.27 -17.77
N GLU A 164 3.12 -14.41 -18.22
CA GLU A 164 4.43 -14.89 -17.77
C GLU A 164 5.54 -13.90 -18.14
N VAL A 165 6.57 -13.86 -17.30
CA VAL A 165 7.75 -13.05 -17.54
C VAL A 165 8.43 -13.49 -18.84
N GLU A 166 8.98 -12.53 -19.59
CA GLU A 166 9.73 -12.74 -20.84
C GLU A 166 8.93 -13.23 -22.06
N LYS A 167 7.60 -13.45 -21.97
CA LYS A 167 6.76 -13.80 -23.14
C LYS A 167 6.44 -12.61 -24.08
N GLY A 168 7.15 -11.49 -23.95
CA GLY A 168 6.98 -10.32 -24.80
C GLY A 168 5.82 -9.41 -24.39
N SER A 169 5.61 -8.32 -25.14
CA SER A 169 4.65 -7.26 -24.78
C SER A 169 3.21 -7.63 -25.18
N GLU A 170 3.06 -8.47 -26.18
CA GLU A 170 1.79 -8.99 -26.69
C GLU A 170 1.08 -9.85 -25.62
N ALA A 171 1.84 -10.66 -24.89
CA ALA A 171 1.33 -11.55 -23.85
C ALA A 171 0.56 -10.80 -22.74
N ILE A 172 0.93 -9.55 -22.44
CA ILE A 172 0.25 -8.73 -21.43
C ILE A 172 -1.18 -8.39 -21.85
N ARG A 173 -1.40 -8.10 -23.14
CA ARG A 173 -2.72 -7.74 -23.66
C ARG A 173 -3.63 -8.96 -23.76
N GLU A 174 -3.08 -10.12 -24.05
CA GLU A 174 -3.81 -11.38 -24.18
C GLU A 174 -4.18 -12.00 -22.83
N ALA A 175 -3.25 -12.00 -21.87
CA ALA A 175 -3.45 -12.61 -20.55
C ALA A 175 -4.37 -11.75 -19.64
N GLY A 176 -4.50 -10.46 -19.95
CA GLY A 176 -5.25 -9.49 -19.17
C GLY A 176 -4.45 -8.92 -17.99
N PHE A 177 -4.82 -7.71 -17.58
CA PHE A 177 -4.15 -6.97 -16.52
C PHE A 177 -5.13 -6.14 -15.68
N ILE A 178 -4.66 -5.71 -14.51
CA ILE A 178 -5.29 -4.67 -13.68
C ILE A 178 -4.35 -3.47 -13.69
N ASP A 179 -4.86 -2.32 -14.13
CA ASP A 179 -4.13 -1.06 -14.10
C ASP A 179 -4.18 -0.46 -12.69
N LEU A 180 -3.02 -0.32 -12.04
CA LEU A 180 -2.92 0.30 -10.71
C LEU A 180 -2.66 1.82 -10.79
N GLY A 181 -2.43 2.34 -12.00
CA GLY A 181 -2.23 3.75 -12.29
C GLY A 181 -0.86 4.08 -12.89
N SER A 182 -0.73 5.36 -13.26
CA SER A 182 0.49 5.90 -13.87
C SER A 182 1.69 5.83 -12.93
N MET A 183 2.86 5.52 -13.50
CA MET A 183 4.13 5.50 -12.79
C MET A 183 4.44 6.89 -12.22
N LYS A 184 4.57 6.99 -10.90
CA LYS A 184 4.73 8.28 -10.21
C LYS A 184 6.12 8.87 -10.42
N GLY A 185 7.15 8.03 -10.49
CA GLY A 185 8.54 8.39 -10.79
C GLY A 185 9.32 7.19 -11.30
N ASN A 186 10.38 7.45 -12.07
CA ASN A 186 11.24 6.41 -12.60
C ASN A 186 12.35 5.99 -11.62
N LYS A 187 12.43 6.63 -10.45
CA LYS A 187 13.32 6.24 -9.35
C LYS A 187 12.62 6.34 -7.99
N GLY A 188 13.03 5.45 -7.08
CA GLY A 188 12.68 5.45 -5.66
C GLY A 188 11.33 4.83 -5.32
N ASP A 189 11.00 4.87 -4.03
CA ASP A 189 9.92 4.11 -3.43
C ASP A 189 8.54 4.70 -3.72
N GLN A 190 7.57 3.84 -4.04
CA GLN A 190 6.23 4.27 -4.44
C GLN A 190 5.18 3.18 -4.19
N ASN A 191 3.97 3.61 -3.86
CA ASN A 191 2.86 2.75 -3.47
C ASN A 191 1.68 2.86 -4.45
N TYR A 192 0.95 1.77 -4.65
CA TYR A 192 -0.21 1.67 -5.53
C TYR A 192 -1.31 0.84 -4.86
N ASP A 193 -2.53 1.36 -4.82
CA ASP A 193 -3.66 0.63 -4.23
C ASP A 193 -4.07 -0.53 -5.13
N ILE A 194 -4.32 -1.69 -4.51
CA ILE A 194 -4.79 -2.88 -5.22
C ILE A 194 -6.30 -3.04 -4.92
N PRO A 195 -7.15 -3.19 -5.95
CA PRO A 195 -8.57 -3.47 -5.76
C PRO A 195 -8.81 -4.66 -4.83
N ALA A 196 -9.83 -4.57 -3.96
CA ALA A 196 -10.12 -5.62 -2.97
C ALA A 196 -10.52 -6.96 -3.61
N ASP A 197 -11.06 -6.93 -4.82
CA ASP A 197 -11.48 -8.08 -5.63
C ASP A 197 -10.38 -8.63 -6.56
N ALA A 198 -9.19 -8.02 -6.59
CA ALA A 198 -8.07 -8.51 -7.40
C ALA A 198 -7.64 -9.92 -6.97
N ASP A 199 -7.65 -10.86 -7.91
CA ASP A 199 -7.20 -12.24 -7.70
C ASP A 199 -5.69 -12.38 -7.90
N LEU A 200 -4.94 -12.42 -6.79
CA LEU A 200 -3.48 -12.57 -6.80
C LEU A 200 -3.02 -13.99 -7.17
N ASN A 201 -3.94 -14.96 -7.29
CA ASN A 201 -3.63 -16.26 -7.89
C ASN A 201 -3.68 -16.21 -9.41
N LYS A 202 -4.40 -15.25 -9.99
CA LYS A 202 -4.45 -15.02 -11.44
C LYS A 202 -3.35 -14.04 -11.87
N TYR A 203 -3.25 -12.89 -11.20
CA TYR A 203 -2.31 -11.82 -11.55
C TYR A 203 -1.02 -11.94 -10.73
N LYS A 204 -0.12 -12.81 -11.15
CA LYS A 204 1.10 -13.19 -10.41
C LYS A 204 2.33 -12.34 -10.73
N ASN A 205 2.20 -11.32 -11.58
CA ASN A 205 3.35 -10.53 -12.00
C ASN A 205 3.01 -9.04 -11.94
N VAL A 206 4.02 -8.22 -11.63
CA VAL A 206 3.95 -6.76 -11.73
C VAL A 206 4.73 -6.31 -12.96
N THR A 207 4.12 -5.55 -13.85
CA THR A 207 4.75 -5.01 -15.06
C THR A 207 4.80 -3.49 -15.01
N ILE A 208 5.91 -2.93 -15.48
CA ILE A 208 6.04 -1.51 -15.83
C ILE A 208 5.75 -1.36 -17.32
N TRP A 209 4.58 -0.81 -17.66
CA TRP A 209 4.04 -0.82 -19.02
C TRP A 209 3.99 0.58 -19.62
N CYS A 210 4.55 0.77 -20.81
CA CYS A 210 4.31 1.99 -21.59
C CYS A 210 3.07 1.81 -22.48
N ALA A 211 1.93 2.35 -22.07
CA ALA A 211 0.65 2.17 -22.74
C ALA A 211 0.64 2.76 -24.16
N ARG A 212 1.30 3.90 -24.35
CA ARG A 212 1.42 4.56 -25.66
C ARG A 212 2.16 3.73 -26.71
N PHE A 213 3.25 3.06 -26.33
CA PHE A 213 4.07 2.27 -27.26
C PHE A 213 3.79 0.78 -27.20
N GLY A 214 3.04 0.32 -26.20
CA GLY A 214 2.74 -1.10 -26.02
C GLY A 214 3.99 -1.92 -25.67
N VAL A 215 4.87 -1.38 -24.84
CA VAL A 215 6.17 -1.99 -24.52
C VAL A 215 6.29 -2.25 -23.03
N ASN A 216 6.74 -3.46 -22.67
CA ASN A 216 7.06 -3.86 -21.30
C ASN A 216 8.50 -3.44 -20.94
N PHE A 217 8.64 -2.48 -20.02
CA PHE A 217 9.94 -1.98 -19.59
C PHE A 217 10.64 -3.01 -18.71
N GLY A 218 9.90 -3.63 -17.80
CA GLY A 218 10.40 -4.65 -16.89
C GLY A 218 9.26 -5.27 -16.11
N GLN A 219 9.52 -6.46 -15.59
CA GLN A 219 8.51 -7.26 -14.91
C GLN A 219 9.10 -7.97 -13.69
N ALA A 220 8.32 -8.01 -12.61
CA ALA A 220 8.64 -8.77 -11.41
C ALA A 220 7.68 -9.96 -11.32
N ALA A 221 8.24 -11.17 -11.33
CA ALA A 221 7.48 -12.36 -10.95
C ALA A 221 7.28 -12.35 -9.44
N LEU A 222 6.03 -12.27 -9.00
CA LEU A 222 5.72 -12.39 -7.59
C LEU A 222 5.84 -13.85 -7.21
N GLU A 223 6.53 -14.11 -6.09
CA GLU A 223 6.54 -15.42 -5.47
C GLU A 223 5.10 -15.87 -5.21
N ALA A 224 4.89 -17.20 -5.10
CA ALA A 224 3.59 -17.70 -4.69
C ALA A 224 3.15 -16.95 -3.42
N PRO A 225 1.95 -16.33 -3.40
CA PRO A 225 1.52 -15.55 -2.26
C PRO A 225 1.69 -16.37 -1.00
N VAL A 226 2.38 -15.79 0.00
CA VAL A 226 2.29 -16.26 1.36
C VAL A 226 0.81 -16.14 1.69
N SER A 227 0.11 -17.26 1.60
CA SER A 227 -1.33 -17.26 1.69
C SER A 227 -1.71 -16.75 3.06
N ILE A 228 -2.37 -15.60 3.11
CA ILE A 228 -2.87 -15.07 4.35
C ILE A 228 -3.88 -16.10 4.88
N PRO A 229 -3.65 -16.70 6.06
CA PRO A 229 -4.62 -17.61 6.63
C PRO A 229 -5.96 -16.88 6.81
N VAL A 230 -7.00 -17.36 6.16
CA VAL A 230 -8.34 -16.75 6.26
C VAL A 230 -8.95 -17.21 7.57
N LYS A 231 -9.25 -16.29 8.48
CA LYS A 231 -9.96 -16.64 9.71
C LYS A 231 -11.38 -17.08 9.36
N VAL A 232 -11.76 -18.29 9.75
CA VAL A 232 -13.09 -18.87 9.44
C VAL A 232 -14.04 -18.88 10.64
N ALA A 233 -13.49 -19.03 11.85
CA ALA A 233 -14.27 -18.99 13.08
C ALA A 233 -13.41 -18.55 14.26
N GLU A 234 -14.01 -17.94 15.28
CA GLU A 234 -13.32 -17.54 16.50
C GLU A 234 -14.24 -17.50 17.73
N GLY A 235 -13.62 -17.56 18.90
CA GLY A 235 -14.29 -17.46 20.18
C GLY A 235 -13.29 -17.17 21.30
N ASN A 236 -13.75 -16.47 22.34
CA ASN A 236 -12.96 -16.27 23.55
C ASN A 236 -13.12 -17.48 24.48
N PHE A 237 -12.03 -17.90 25.11
CA PHE A 237 -12.12 -18.89 26.17
C PHE A 237 -12.87 -18.31 27.37
N ARG A 238 -13.79 -19.12 27.87
CA ARG A 238 -14.49 -18.91 29.14
C ARG A 238 -14.11 -20.07 30.05
N GLY A 239 -13.58 -19.76 31.23
CA GLY A 239 -13.33 -20.75 32.28
C GLY A 239 -14.60 -21.50 32.66
N VAL A 240 -14.47 -22.80 32.88
CA VAL A 240 -15.55 -23.70 33.36
C VAL A 240 -15.15 -24.24 34.73
N ALA A 241 -14.23 -25.21 34.80
CA ALA A 241 -13.67 -25.69 36.06
C ALA A 241 -12.43 -24.90 36.51
N HIS A 242 -11.72 -24.27 35.57
CA HIS A 242 -10.50 -23.51 35.86
C HIS A 242 -10.55 -22.14 35.21
N GLU A 243 -9.82 -21.18 35.79
CA GLU A 243 -9.62 -19.88 35.14
C GLU A 243 -8.79 -20.10 33.87
N THR A 244 -9.32 -19.62 32.75
CA THR A 244 -8.67 -19.68 31.45
C THR A 244 -8.99 -18.40 30.69
N LYS A 245 -7.99 -17.85 30.02
CA LYS A 245 -8.07 -16.64 29.19
C LYS A 245 -7.48 -16.91 27.81
N GLY A 246 -7.74 -15.99 26.90
CA GLY A 246 -7.27 -16.03 25.52
C GLY A 246 -8.38 -16.32 24.52
N MET A 247 -7.97 -16.44 23.27
CA MET A 247 -8.86 -16.62 22.12
C MET A 247 -8.51 -17.89 21.37
N ALA A 248 -9.53 -18.61 20.90
CA ALA A 248 -9.41 -19.66 19.91
C ALA A 248 -9.90 -19.14 18.55
N ALA A 249 -9.11 -19.32 17.50
CA ALA A 249 -9.50 -18.98 16.14
C ALA A 249 -9.07 -20.07 15.17
N ILE A 250 -9.96 -20.47 14.26
CA ILE A 250 -9.65 -21.38 13.17
C ILE A 250 -9.31 -20.55 11.94
N TYR A 251 -8.18 -20.89 11.31
CA TYR A 251 -7.72 -20.30 10.08
C TYR A 251 -7.66 -21.34 8.97
N LYS A 252 -8.11 -20.97 7.77
CA LYS A 252 -7.95 -21.73 6.54
C LYS A 252 -6.70 -21.26 5.80
N LEU A 253 -5.76 -22.17 5.59
CA LEU A 253 -4.52 -21.96 4.84
C LEU A 253 -4.78 -22.08 3.32
N ALA A 254 -3.87 -21.61 2.45
CA ALA A 254 -4.08 -21.78 1.00
C ALA A 254 -4.01 -23.22 0.52
N ASP A 255 -3.30 -24.10 1.22
CA ASP A 255 -3.32 -25.53 0.90
C ASP A 255 -4.66 -26.19 1.25
N GLY A 256 -5.63 -25.41 1.72
CA GLY A 256 -6.98 -25.83 2.08
C GLY A 256 -7.10 -26.39 3.48
N LYS A 257 -5.98 -26.56 4.21
CA LYS A 257 -6.01 -27.06 5.59
C LYS A 257 -6.55 -26.01 6.55
N ASN A 258 -7.16 -26.48 7.63
CA ASN A 258 -7.57 -25.64 8.74
C ASN A 258 -6.60 -25.82 9.91
N VAL A 259 -6.25 -24.73 10.58
CA VAL A 259 -5.43 -24.71 11.79
C VAL A 259 -6.21 -23.98 12.87
N LEU A 260 -6.34 -24.60 14.04
CA LEU A 260 -6.80 -23.94 15.25
C LEU A 260 -5.63 -23.26 15.92
N ARG A 261 -5.74 -21.96 16.15
CA ARG A 261 -4.76 -21.15 16.86
C ARG A 261 -5.35 -20.62 18.16
N PHE A 262 -4.55 -20.70 19.21
CA PHE A 262 -4.76 -19.98 20.44
C PHE A 262 -3.89 -18.74 20.49
N SER A 263 -4.45 -17.64 20.99
CA SER A 263 -3.73 -16.38 21.20
C SER A 263 -3.99 -15.79 22.57
N ALA A 264 -2.92 -15.24 23.17
CA ALA A 264 -2.92 -14.73 24.55
C ALA A 264 -3.51 -15.76 25.54
N PHE A 265 -3.19 -17.04 25.31
CA PHE A 265 -3.77 -18.15 26.03
C PHE A 265 -3.08 -18.39 27.37
N GLU A 266 -3.88 -18.59 28.41
CA GLU A 266 -3.42 -18.89 29.75
C GLU A 266 -4.45 -19.79 30.44
N THR A 267 -4.01 -20.87 31.07
CA THR A 267 -4.86 -21.81 31.81
C THR A 267 -4.10 -22.45 32.96
N SER A 268 -4.84 -23.12 33.85
CA SER A 268 -4.27 -24.01 34.87
C SER A 268 -3.59 -25.24 34.26
N ASN A 269 -2.51 -25.72 34.89
CA ASN A 269 -1.90 -27.01 34.57
C ASN A 269 -2.82 -28.18 34.96
N GLY A 270 -2.68 -29.30 34.27
CA GLY A 270 -3.35 -30.56 34.61
C GLY A 270 -2.55 -31.78 34.16
N PRO A 271 -2.78 -32.96 34.73
CA PRO A 271 -1.94 -34.14 34.51
C PRO A 271 -2.12 -34.80 33.14
N ASP A 272 -3.23 -34.53 32.45
CA ASP A 272 -3.55 -35.13 31.14
C ASP A 272 -4.55 -34.22 30.40
N VAL A 273 -4.07 -33.06 29.94
CA VAL A 273 -4.91 -32.01 29.33
C VAL A 273 -4.79 -32.06 27.81
N HIS A 274 -5.94 -32.08 27.15
CA HIS A 274 -6.11 -32.19 25.71
C HIS A 274 -6.98 -31.06 25.17
N ILE A 275 -6.86 -30.82 23.87
CA ILE A 275 -7.69 -29.86 23.14
C ILE A 275 -8.72 -30.61 22.32
N TYR A 276 -10.00 -30.44 22.66
CA TYR A 276 -11.11 -31.09 21.97
C TYR A 276 -11.89 -30.08 21.12
N LEU A 277 -12.19 -30.47 19.89
CA LEU A 277 -13.17 -29.79 19.06
C LEU A 277 -14.51 -30.53 19.20
N VAL A 278 -15.48 -29.88 19.85
CA VAL A 278 -16.74 -30.49 20.31
C VAL A 278 -17.88 -30.20 19.34
N ALA A 279 -18.69 -31.21 19.04
CA ALA A 279 -19.86 -31.13 18.16
C ALA A 279 -21.07 -30.48 18.85
N ALA A 280 -20.87 -29.28 19.39
CA ALA A 280 -21.89 -28.46 20.04
C ALA A 280 -21.64 -26.97 19.74
N ASN A 281 -22.69 -26.16 19.83
CA ASN A 281 -22.58 -24.69 19.68
C ASN A 281 -21.76 -24.04 20.80
N ASP A 282 -21.79 -24.64 21.99
CA ASP A 282 -21.01 -24.28 23.17
C ASP A 282 -20.97 -25.51 24.09
N ALA A 283 -19.98 -25.59 24.97
CA ALA A 283 -19.89 -26.61 26.02
C ALA A 283 -19.69 -25.93 27.37
N LYS A 284 -20.74 -25.88 28.18
CA LYS A 284 -20.75 -25.18 29.47
C LYS A 284 -20.43 -26.07 30.66
N ASP A 285 -20.43 -27.38 30.44
CA ASP A 285 -20.24 -28.41 31.45
C ASP A 285 -19.55 -29.64 30.86
N ASP A 286 -19.18 -30.59 31.72
CA ASP A 286 -18.52 -31.83 31.35
C ASP A 286 -19.43 -32.77 30.56
N ASP A 287 -20.71 -32.76 30.88
CA ASP A 287 -21.72 -33.64 30.30
C ASP A 287 -21.92 -33.34 28.81
N THR A 288 -21.90 -32.06 28.43
CA THR A 288 -21.97 -31.63 27.04
C THR A 288 -20.79 -32.19 26.25
N VAL A 289 -19.57 -32.07 26.76
CA VAL A 289 -18.35 -32.58 26.09
C VAL A 289 -18.44 -34.11 25.93
N LYS A 290 -18.89 -34.83 26.96
CA LYS A 290 -19.01 -36.29 26.97
C LYS A 290 -20.08 -36.81 26.01
N LYS A 291 -21.19 -36.07 25.80
CA LYS A 291 -22.36 -36.52 25.02
C LYS A 291 -22.38 -36.03 23.57
N ALA A 292 -21.83 -34.85 23.28
CA ALA A 292 -21.93 -34.23 21.95
C ALA A 292 -21.08 -34.93 20.87
N GLY A 293 -20.03 -35.65 21.28
CA GLY A 293 -18.98 -36.14 20.40
C GLY A 293 -17.93 -35.06 20.14
N PHE A 294 -16.68 -35.47 19.95
CA PHE A 294 -15.55 -34.56 19.80
C PHE A 294 -14.45 -35.16 18.93
N ILE A 295 -13.57 -34.28 18.45
CA ILE A 295 -12.29 -34.63 17.83
C ILE A 295 -11.18 -34.23 18.81
N ASP A 296 -10.34 -35.19 19.18
CA ASP A 296 -9.15 -34.94 20.00
C ASP A 296 -8.02 -34.41 19.10
N LEU A 297 -7.67 -33.13 19.27
CA LEU A 297 -6.59 -32.48 18.52
C LEU A 297 -5.20 -32.71 19.16
N GLY A 298 -5.15 -33.43 20.28
CA GLY A 298 -3.93 -33.78 21.00
C GLY A 298 -3.78 -33.07 22.35
N SER A 299 -2.70 -33.41 23.04
CA SER A 299 -2.35 -32.83 24.34
C SER A 299 -2.01 -31.34 24.22
N ILE A 300 -2.30 -30.59 25.27
CA ILE A 300 -1.95 -29.17 25.33
C ILE A 300 -0.43 -28.99 25.28
N LYS A 301 0.07 -28.05 24.47
CA LYS A 301 1.51 -27.85 24.28
C LYS A 301 2.15 -27.02 25.40
N GLY A 302 1.36 -26.20 26.07
CA GLY A 302 1.75 -25.40 27.23
C GLY A 302 0.53 -24.78 27.91
N ASN A 303 0.66 -24.40 29.18
CA ASN A 303 -0.44 -23.75 29.89
C ASN A 303 -0.45 -22.22 29.72
N ILE A 304 0.59 -21.65 29.09
CA ILE A 304 0.71 -20.22 28.77
C ILE A 304 1.29 -20.09 27.36
N GLY A 305 0.77 -19.13 26.59
CA GLY A 305 1.31 -18.72 25.29
C GLY A 305 0.53 -19.26 24.10
N ASP A 306 0.82 -18.67 22.93
CA ASP A 306 0.17 -18.98 21.65
C ASP A 306 0.53 -20.38 21.16
N GLN A 307 -0.47 -21.10 20.64
CA GLN A 307 -0.34 -22.50 20.23
C GLN A 307 -1.20 -22.80 19.01
N ASN A 308 -0.77 -23.76 18.20
CA ASN A 308 -1.48 -24.16 16.98
C ASN A 308 -1.74 -25.66 16.97
N TYR A 309 -2.89 -26.07 16.43
CA TYR A 309 -3.30 -27.46 16.27
C TYR A 309 -3.88 -27.66 14.86
N ASP A 310 -3.43 -28.70 14.16
CA ASP A 310 -3.98 -29.03 12.85
C ASP A 310 -5.37 -29.62 12.99
N LEU A 311 -6.31 -29.16 12.16
CA LEU A 311 -7.61 -29.79 12.07
C LEU A 311 -7.56 -30.91 11.02
N PRO A 312 -8.19 -32.07 11.27
CA PRO A 312 -8.37 -33.08 10.25
C PRO A 312 -9.05 -32.51 8.99
N ALA A 313 -8.68 -33.04 7.82
CA ALA A 313 -9.30 -32.62 6.57
C ALA A 313 -10.80 -32.95 6.58
N GLY A 314 -11.63 -32.03 6.05
CA GLY A 314 -13.07 -32.24 5.92
C GLY A 314 -13.89 -32.10 7.21
N VAL A 315 -13.32 -31.57 8.30
CA VAL A 315 -14.09 -31.26 9.52
C VAL A 315 -15.24 -30.30 9.21
N ASP A 316 -16.44 -30.70 9.59
CA ASP A 316 -17.65 -29.90 9.47
C ASP A 316 -17.73 -28.85 10.60
N LEU A 317 -17.29 -27.63 10.29
CA LEU A 317 -17.32 -26.50 11.22
C LEU A 317 -18.73 -25.94 11.50
N SER A 318 -19.77 -26.44 10.82
CA SER A 318 -21.16 -26.16 11.19
C SER A 318 -21.63 -27.03 12.35
N LYS A 319 -21.07 -28.24 12.47
CA LYS A 319 -21.31 -29.20 13.55
C LYS A 319 -20.37 -28.97 14.74
N TYR A 320 -19.08 -28.81 14.48
CA TYR A 320 -18.02 -28.71 15.48
C TYR A 320 -17.72 -27.26 15.84
N ARG A 321 -18.48 -26.69 16.77
CA ARG A 321 -18.52 -25.25 17.05
C ARG A 321 -18.03 -24.83 18.44
N ALA A 322 -17.40 -25.73 19.19
CA ALA A 322 -16.79 -25.38 20.47
C ALA A 322 -15.41 -26.02 20.61
N VAL A 323 -14.45 -25.27 21.15
CA VAL A 323 -13.12 -25.77 21.50
C VAL A 323 -13.04 -25.84 23.01
N THR A 324 -12.74 -27.03 23.55
CA THR A 324 -12.62 -27.27 24.99
C THR A 324 -11.20 -27.65 25.37
N VAL A 325 -10.71 -27.07 26.47
CA VAL A 325 -9.53 -27.54 27.18
C VAL A 325 -10.00 -28.63 28.15
N TRP A 326 -9.70 -29.89 27.86
CA TRP A 326 -10.26 -31.05 28.55
C TRP A 326 -9.18 -31.81 29.33
N CYS A 327 -9.39 -32.03 30.62
CA CYS A 327 -8.55 -32.99 31.36
C CYS A 327 -9.14 -34.40 31.20
N LYS A 328 -8.51 -35.22 30.37
CA LYS A 328 -8.96 -36.58 30.06
C LYS A 328 -8.91 -37.50 31.27
N ARG A 329 -7.86 -37.39 32.10
CA ARG A 329 -7.72 -38.19 33.33
C ARG A 329 -8.85 -37.98 34.34
N PHE A 330 -9.32 -36.75 34.50
CA PHE A 330 -10.39 -36.43 35.47
C PHE A 330 -11.77 -36.27 34.84
N GLY A 331 -11.85 -36.20 33.51
CA GLY A 331 -13.08 -36.00 32.78
C GLY A 331 -13.73 -34.63 33.06
N VAL A 332 -12.90 -33.59 33.14
CA VAL A 332 -13.26 -32.21 33.54
C VAL A 332 -12.95 -31.21 32.43
N ASN A 333 -13.90 -30.34 32.12
CA ASN A 333 -13.81 -29.20 31.21
C ASN A 333 -13.18 -28.03 31.94
N PHE A 334 -11.92 -27.70 31.60
CA PHE A 334 -11.25 -26.55 32.20
C PHE A 334 -11.86 -25.25 31.70
N ALA A 335 -12.05 -25.16 30.38
CA ALA A 335 -12.60 -23.99 29.72
C ALA A 335 -13.09 -24.33 28.32
N THR A 336 -13.98 -23.49 27.80
CA THR A 336 -14.50 -23.63 26.44
C THR A 336 -14.56 -22.29 25.72
N ALA A 337 -14.19 -22.30 24.45
CA ALA A 337 -14.40 -21.22 23.50
C ALA A 337 -15.48 -21.64 22.48
N ALA A 338 -16.65 -21.01 22.54
CA ALA A 338 -17.68 -21.17 21.52
C ALA A 338 -17.29 -20.41 20.25
N LEU A 339 -17.25 -21.09 19.11
CA LEU A 339 -16.76 -20.55 17.85
C LEU A 339 -17.90 -19.95 17.02
N ALA A 340 -17.88 -18.63 16.87
CA ALA A 340 -18.69 -17.91 15.90
C ALA A 340 -17.96 -17.85 14.55
N SER A 341 -18.69 -17.94 13.44
CA SER A 341 -18.11 -17.66 12.12
C SER A 341 -17.51 -16.27 12.11
N ALA A 342 -16.27 -16.14 11.62
CA ALA A 342 -15.65 -14.83 11.45
C ALA A 342 -16.47 -14.04 10.42
N LYS A 343 -16.73 -12.75 10.70
CA LYS A 343 -17.31 -11.87 9.69
C LYS A 343 -16.28 -11.66 8.59
N SER A 344 -16.66 -12.01 7.36
CA SER A 344 -15.88 -11.80 6.13
C SER A 344 -15.67 -10.33 5.84
#